data_AF-A0A8S1VR90-F1
#
_entry.id   AF-A0A8S1VR90-F1
#
_cell.length_a   1.000
_cell.length_b   1.000
_cell.length_c   1.000
_cell.angle_alpha   90.00
_cell.angle_beta   90.00
_cell.angle_gamma   90.00
#
_symmetry.space_group_name_H-M   'P 1'
#
loop_
_entity.id
_entity.type
_entity.pdbx_description
1 polymer ?
#
loop_
_entity_poly.entity_id
_entity_poly.type
_entity_poly.pdbx_seq_one_letter_code
_entity_poly.pdbx_strand_id
1 'polypeptide(L)'
;MSVATKGLIEFVNPYKLPKFVKQVHLQMREIEGRQPFGQGLYHCNNYENLIKRLTQTRQQYRQSKEIETRKQLSTQEFQAWTDYIKERTLELPQQHQVTGKQLNELRRSYEVFIAKGENGLRPSELLNVFNDYTRVNQFTIPVDNWCVLQMVHYNMGYPMNMNRLLKFEEIATLVQTKVLATYERSLGQDLLFREISSYGYWNLFDQSKGYMNIKDFSNFVKIFKYNVEPTLGGILKEFGFAANLFQGEFVKEIDPKEDIVRFDFFRYLFLERNL
;
A
#
# COMPACT_ATOMS: atom_id res chain seq x y z
N MET A 1 -11.43 -44.45 4.98
CA MET A 1 -11.15 -43.44 3.93
C MET A 1 -10.85 -44.18 2.64
N SER A 2 -11.71 -44.10 1.63
CA SER A 2 -11.44 -44.72 0.33
C SER A 2 -10.32 -43.96 -0.36
N VAL A 3 -9.22 -44.66 -0.69
CA VAL A 3 -8.15 -44.10 -1.51
C VAL A 3 -8.72 -43.90 -2.91
N ALA A 4 -9.08 -42.67 -3.26
CA ALA A 4 -9.55 -42.36 -4.60
C ALA A 4 -8.41 -42.63 -5.60
N THR A 5 -8.64 -43.54 -6.54
CA THR A 5 -7.67 -43.88 -7.58
C THR A 5 -7.55 -42.69 -8.53
N LYS A 6 -6.46 -41.91 -8.39
CA LYS A 6 -6.22 -40.67 -9.16
C LYS A 6 -6.31 -40.83 -10.68
N GLY A 7 -6.11 -42.04 -11.21
CA GLY A 7 -6.25 -42.34 -12.65
C GLY A 7 -7.68 -42.40 -13.17
N LEU A 8 -8.69 -42.33 -12.29
CA LEU A 8 -10.11 -42.28 -12.65
C LEU A 8 -10.71 -40.87 -12.50
N ILE A 9 -9.93 -39.91 -12.01
CA ILE A 9 -10.32 -38.51 -11.83
C ILE A 9 -9.60 -37.69 -12.91
N GLU A 10 -10.30 -36.72 -13.50
CA GLU A 10 -9.70 -35.79 -14.46
C GLU A 10 -8.47 -35.10 -13.86
N PHE A 11 -7.36 -35.12 -14.60
CA PHE A 11 -6.17 -34.39 -14.22
C PHE A 11 -6.34 -32.91 -14.58
N VAL A 12 -6.48 -32.06 -13.56
CA VAL A 12 -6.43 -30.61 -13.72
C VAL A 12 -5.03 -30.12 -13.38
N ASN A 13 -4.38 -29.43 -14.31
CA ASN A 13 -3.09 -28.79 -14.04
C ASN A 13 -3.30 -27.42 -13.37
N PRO A 14 -3.06 -27.27 -12.07
CA PRO A 14 -3.35 -26.02 -11.36
C PRO A 14 -2.47 -24.85 -11.83
N TYR A 15 -1.30 -25.11 -12.42
CA TYR A 15 -0.35 -24.08 -12.87
C TYR A 15 -0.76 -23.42 -14.19
N LYS A 16 -1.67 -24.04 -14.95
CA LYS A 16 -2.17 -23.50 -16.22
C LYS A 16 -3.50 -22.78 -16.06
N LEU A 17 -4.11 -22.83 -14.88
CA LEU A 17 -5.34 -22.11 -14.62
C LEU A 17 -5.07 -20.61 -14.52
N PRO A 18 -5.94 -19.76 -15.09
CA PRO A 18 -5.85 -18.33 -14.86
C PRO A 18 -6.00 -18.06 -13.36
N LYS A 19 -5.28 -17.05 -12.86
CA LYS A 19 -5.45 -16.60 -11.48
C LYS A 19 -6.91 -16.17 -11.28
N PHE A 20 -7.52 -16.61 -10.19
CA PHE A 20 -8.83 -16.15 -9.79
C PHE A 20 -8.79 -14.63 -9.52
N VAL A 21 -9.76 -13.90 -10.05
CA VAL A 21 -9.93 -12.46 -9.77
C VAL A 21 -11.39 -12.22 -9.44
N LYS A 22 -11.65 -11.64 -8.27
CA LYS A 22 -12.99 -11.29 -7.83
C LYS A 22 -13.54 -10.18 -8.72
N GLN A 23 -14.83 -10.22 -9.04
CA GLN A 23 -15.43 -9.18 -9.89
C GLN A 23 -15.30 -7.80 -9.24
N VAL A 24 -14.93 -6.80 -10.05
CA VAL A 24 -14.62 -5.44 -9.56
C VAL A 24 -15.75 -4.84 -8.73
N HIS A 25 -17.00 -5.03 -9.15
CA HIS A 25 -18.16 -4.50 -8.42
C HIS A 25 -18.28 -5.09 -7.00
N LEU A 26 -17.87 -6.36 -6.79
CA LEU A 26 -17.86 -6.98 -5.48
C LEU A 26 -16.72 -6.42 -4.62
N GLN A 27 -15.52 -6.29 -5.20
CA GLN A 27 -14.37 -5.69 -4.50
C GLN A 27 -14.68 -4.25 -4.05
N MET A 28 -15.28 -3.43 -4.93
CA MET A 28 -15.69 -2.07 -4.60
C MET A 28 -16.75 -2.03 -3.48
N ARG A 29 -17.71 -2.97 -3.46
CA ARG A 29 -18.68 -3.06 -2.37
C ARG A 29 -18.02 -3.40 -1.04
N GLU A 30 -16.97 -4.21 -1.03
CA GLU A 30 -16.19 -4.53 0.17
C GLU A 30 -15.40 -3.31 0.65
N ILE A 31 -14.64 -2.65 -0.24
CA ILE A 31 -13.83 -1.47 0.08
C ILE A 31 -14.66 -0.32 0.69
N GLU A 32 -15.87 -0.13 0.17
CA GLU A 32 -16.79 0.92 0.58
C GLU A 32 -17.66 0.53 1.80
N GLY A 33 -17.54 -0.68 2.34
CA GLY A 33 -18.38 -1.15 3.45
C GLY A 33 -19.86 -1.35 3.10
N ARG A 34 -20.16 -1.57 1.81
CA ARG A 34 -21.52 -1.83 1.28
C ARG A 34 -21.84 -3.33 1.19
N GLN A 35 -20.86 -4.18 1.51
CA GLN A 35 -21.07 -5.61 1.67
C GLN A 35 -21.52 -5.90 3.10
N PRO A 36 -22.58 -6.72 3.30
CA PRO A 36 -23.09 -7.04 4.63
C PRO A 36 -22.01 -7.60 5.56
N PHE A 37 -21.94 -7.05 6.78
CA PHE A 37 -21.05 -7.54 7.82
C PHE A 37 -21.64 -8.78 8.53
N GLY A 38 -20.78 -9.69 9.00
CA GLY A 38 -21.13 -10.89 9.77
C GLY A 38 -21.69 -12.06 8.95
N GLN A 39 -21.65 -11.98 7.61
CA GLN A 39 -22.23 -12.98 6.70
C GLN A 39 -21.18 -13.87 6.01
N GLY A 40 -19.89 -13.72 6.34
CA GLY A 40 -18.81 -14.49 5.70
C GLY A 40 -18.60 -14.15 4.22
N LEU A 41 -18.92 -12.91 3.83
CA LEU A 41 -18.81 -12.45 2.44
C LEU A 41 -17.44 -11.86 2.11
N TYR A 42 -16.76 -11.29 3.11
CA TYR A 42 -15.37 -10.84 3.01
C TYR A 42 -14.44 -12.05 2.98
N HIS A 43 -13.26 -11.90 2.35
CA HIS A 43 -12.30 -13.00 2.23
C HIS A 43 -11.61 -13.36 3.56
N CYS A 44 -11.59 -12.44 4.53
CA CYS A 44 -11.13 -12.70 5.90
C CYS A 44 -11.77 -11.74 6.91
N ASN A 45 -11.82 -12.15 8.18
CA ASN A 45 -12.38 -11.37 9.28
C ASN A 45 -11.58 -10.10 9.58
N ASN A 46 -10.25 -10.12 9.41
CA ASN A 46 -9.40 -8.96 9.70
C ASN A 46 -9.73 -7.81 8.73
N TYR A 47 -9.95 -8.13 7.45
CA TYR A 47 -10.35 -7.13 6.46
C TYR A 47 -11.78 -6.62 6.73
N GLU A 48 -12.70 -7.51 7.10
CA GLU A 48 -14.05 -7.09 7.50
C GLU A 48 -14.03 -6.13 8.70
N ASN A 49 -13.23 -6.42 9.72
CA ASN A 49 -13.05 -5.59 10.90
C ASN A 49 -12.42 -4.23 10.55
N LEU A 50 -11.43 -4.21 9.65
CA LEU A 50 -10.85 -2.98 9.11
C LEU A 50 -11.94 -2.10 8.47
N ILE A 51 -12.67 -2.65 7.49
CA ILE A 51 -13.70 -1.90 6.75
C ILE A 51 -14.81 -1.40 7.68
N LYS A 52 -15.22 -2.23 8.66
CA LYS A 52 -16.22 -1.83 9.66
C LYS A 52 -15.78 -0.60 10.46
N ARG A 53 -14.52 -0.56 10.90
CA ARG A 53 -13.93 0.61 11.59
C ARG A 53 -13.89 1.81 10.65
N LEU A 54 -13.29 1.67 9.46
CA LEU A 54 -13.12 2.75 8.50
C LEU A 54 -14.45 3.39 8.08
N THR A 55 -15.51 2.60 7.89
CA THR A 55 -16.83 3.13 7.48
C THR A 55 -17.36 4.14 8.50
N GLN A 56 -17.22 3.83 9.80
CA GLN A 56 -17.63 4.73 10.87
C GLN A 56 -16.76 6.00 10.91
N THR A 57 -15.43 5.84 10.84
CA THR A 57 -14.48 6.96 10.94
C THR A 57 -14.58 7.90 9.74
N ARG A 58 -14.78 7.37 8.52
CA ARG A 58 -15.03 8.14 7.29
C ARG A 58 -16.29 9.02 7.42
N GLN A 59 -17.36 8.47 7.97
CA GLN A 59 -18.61 9.23 8.18
C GLN A 59 -18.39 10.38 9.16
N GLN A 60 -17.72 10.13 10.29
CA GLN A 60 -17.39 11.15 11.27
C GLN A 60 -16.46 12.24 10.69
N TYR A 61 -15.48 11.84 9.88
CA TYR A 61 -14.54 12.76 9.25
C TYR A 61 -15.25 13.74 8.31
N ARG A 62 -16.16 13.26 7.46
CA ARG A 62 -16.95 14.10 6.54
C ARG A 62 -17.84 15.11 7.24
N GLN A 63 -18.30 14.79 8.46
CA GLN A 63 -19.14 15.68 9.27
C GLN A 63 -18.33 16.66 10.10
N SER A 64 -17.05 16.37 10.35
CA SER A 64 -16.20 17.19 11.21
C SER A 64 -15.68 18.43 10.49
N LYS A 65 -15.78 19.56 11.19
CA LYS A 65 -15.30 20.89 10.75
C LYS A 65 -14.10 21.38 11.56
N GLU A 66 -13.65 20.60 12.54
CA GLU A 66 -12.56 20.96 13.42
C GLU A 66 -11.30 20.18 13.02
N ILE A 67 -10.20 20.90 12.82
CA ILE A 67 -8.96 20.32 12.31
C ILE A 67 -8.36 19.26 13.26
N GLU A 68 -8.40 19.48 14.57
CA GLU A 68 -7.85 18.52 15.53
C GLU A 68 -8.67 17.22 15.60
N THR A 69 -9.99 17.33 15.55
CA THR A 69 -10.88 16.16 15.42
C THR A 69 -10.58 15.39 14.13
N ARG A 70 -10.38 16.08 13.00
CA ARG A 70 -10.03 15.45 11.71
C ARG A 70 -8.68 14.74 11.74
N LYS A 71 -7.67 15.33 12.40
CA LYS A 71 -6.36 14.69 12.62
C LYS A 71 -6.50 13.41 13.44
N GLN A 72 -7.25 13.44 14.53
CA GLN A 72 -7.49 12.26 15.38
C GLN A 72 -8.19 11.13 14.61
N LEU A 73 -9.22 11.46 13.83
CA LEU A 73 -9.92 10.49 12.99
C LEU A 73 -8.98 9.87 11.93
N SER A 74 -8.12 10.69 11.31
CA SER A 74 -7.13 10.20 10.33
C SER A 74 -6.09 9.26 10.98
N THR A 75 -5.65 9.57 12.20
CA THR A 75 -4.79 8.67 12.99
C THR A 75 -5.47 7.36 13.31
N GLN A 76 -6.74 7.37 13.70
CA GLN A 76 -7.50 6.15 13.98
C GLN A 76 -7.65 5.26 12.73
N GLU A 77 -7.94 5.87 11.56
CA GLU A 77 -8.02 5.13 10.30
C GLU A 77 -6.68 4.49 9.93
N PHE A 78 -5.59 5.23 10.05
CA PHE A 78 -4.26 4.72 9.72
C PHE A 78 -3.77 3.66 10.72
N GLN A 79 -4.12 3.79 12.00
CA GLN A 79 -3.87 2.75 12.99
C GLN A 79 -4.65 1.46 12.64
N ALA A 80 -5.92 1.57 12.21
CA ALA A 80 -6.68 0.40 11.79
C ALA A 80 -6.03 -0.31 10.58
N TRP A 81 -5.51 0.45 9.60
CA TRP A 81 -4.70 -0.11 8.51
C TRP A 81 -3.42 -0.77 9.03
N THR A 82 -2.71 -0.11 9.93
CA THR A 82 -1.48 -0.64 10.54
C THR A 82 -1.73 -1.97 11.26
N ASP A 83 -2.81 -2.06 12.03
CA ASP A 83 -3.23 -3.28 12.72
C ASP A 83 -3.54 -4.40 11.72
N TYR A 84 -4.33 -4.09 10.68
CA TYR A 84 -4.64 -5.04 9.62
C TYR A 84 -3.37 -5.58 8.94
N ILE A 85 -2.42 -4.71 8.57
CA ILE A 85 -1.16 -5.12 7.94
C ILE A 85 -0.35 -6.03 8.87
N LYS A 86 -0.25 -5.68 10.16
CA LYS A 86 0.50 -6.47 11.15
C LYS A 86 -0.13 -7.84 11.37
N GLU A 87 -1.43 -7.88 11.67
CA GLU A 87 -2.18 -9.11 11.90
C GLU A 87 -2.11 -10.01 10.66
N ARG A 88 -2.35 -9.43 9.48
CA ARG A 88 -2.36 -10.20 8.24
C ARG A 88 -0.98 -10.73 7.84
N THR A 89 0.09 -10.01 8.17
CA THR A 89 1.46 -10.48 7.97
C THR A 89 1.76 -11.74 8.80
N LEU A 90 1.20 -11.85 10.01
CA LEU A 90 1.36 -13.05 10.86
C LEU A 90 0.60 -14.27 10.32
N GLU A 91 -0.45 -14.05 9.52
CA GLU A 91 -1.27 -15.10 8.91
C GLU A 91 -0.75 -15.57 7.54
N LEU A 92 0.32 -14.96 7.02
CA LEU A 92 0.87 -15.34 5.72
C LEU A 92 1.31 -16.81 5.73
N PRO A 93 0.92 -17.62 4.73
CA PRO A 93 1.48 -18.95 4.55
C PRO A 93 3.00 -18.89 4.40
N GLN A 94 3.72 -19.92 4.87
CA GLN A 94 5.18 -19.93 4.88
C GLN A 94 5.81 -19.61 3.51
N GLN A 95 5.21 -20.08 2.40
CA GLN A 95 5.72 -19.80 1.05
C GLN A 95 5.56 -18.33 0.60
N HIS A 96 4.75 -17.53 1.30
CA HIS A 96 4.57 -16.10 1.07
C HIS A 96 5.20 -15.25 2.17
N GLN A 97 6.03 -15.82 3.05
CA GLN A 97 6.74 -15.05 4.06
C GLN A 97 8.14 -14.66 3.56
N VAL A 98 8.60 -13.46 3.92
CA VAL A 98 10.00 -13.08 3.74
C VAL A 98 10.82 -13.66 4.89
N THR A 99 11.72 -14.58 4.55
CA THR A 99 12.57 -15.24 5.56
C THR A 99 13.68 -14.30 6.07
N GLY A 100 14.17 -14.55 7.28
CA GLY A 100 15.33 -13.82 7.82
C GLY A 100 16.58 -13.97 6.94
N LYS A 101 16.74 -15.13 6.28
CA LYS A 101 17.81 -15.34 5.29
C LYS A 101 17.68 -14.36 4.12
N GLN A 102 16.50 -14.23 3.53
CA GLN A 102 16.26 -13.32 2.41
C GLN A 102 16.47 -11.85 2.79
N LEU A 103 16.03 -11.44 3.99
CA LEU A 103 16.29 -10.09 4.48
C LEU A 103 17.79 -9.83 4.69
N ASN A 104 18.53 -10.80 5.22
CA ASN A 104 19.98 -10.67 5.39
C ASN A 104 20.73 -10.60 4.06
N GLU A 105 20.30 -11.39 3.06
CA GLU A 105 20.85 -11.34 1.71
C GLU A 105 20.55 -9.98 1.03
N LEU A 106 19.33 -9.45 1.17
CA LEU A 106 18.98 -8.12 0.70
C LEU A 106 19.79 -7.03 1.42
N ARG A 107 20.01 -7.18 2.73
CA ARG A 107 20.84 -6.27 3.54
C ARG A 107 22.27 -6.22 3.03
N ARG A 108 22.87 -7.37 2.71
CA ARG A 108 24.23 -7.43 2.12
C ARG A 108 24.31 -6.66 0.81
N SER A 109 23.34 -6.86 -0.10
CA SER A 109 23.29 -6.08 -1.35
C SER A 109 23.08 -4.58 -1.07
N TYR A 110 22.24 -4.22 -0.10
CA TYR A 110 22.04 -2.82 0.31
C TYR A 110 23.35 -2.18 0.81
N GLU A 111 24.09 -2.85 1.68
CA GLU A 111 25.34 -2.35 2.28
C GLU A 111 26.46 -2.11 1.26
N VAL A 112 26.47 -2.83 0.12
CA VAL A 112 27.44 -2.63 -0.97
C VAL A 112 27.31 -1.25 -1.62
N PHE A 113 26.08 -0.70 -1.69
CA PHE A 113 25.80 0.54 -2.43
C PHE A 113 25.64 1.77 -1.53
N ILE A 114 25.84 1.65 -0.22
CA ILE A 114 25.90 2.81 0.67
C ILE A 114 27.23 3.55 0.45
N ALA A 115 27.17 4.85 0.17
CA ALA A 115 28.37 5.65 0.03
C ALA A 115 29.09 5.80 1.40
N LYS A 116 30.42 5.84 1.37
CA LYS A 116 31.24 5.94 2.58
C LYS A 116 30.86 7.19 3.39
N GLY A 117 30.43 6.97 4.64
CA GLY A 117 30.04 8.04 5.56
C GLY A 117 28.56 8.44 5.49
N GLU A 118 27.75 7.82 4.62
CA GLU A 118 26.31 8.02 4.59
C GLU A 118 25.60 7.01 5.51
N ASN A 119 24.53 7.46 6.17
CA ASN A 119 23.69 6.63 7.06
C ASN A 119 22.44 6.08 6.34
N GLY A 120 22.52 5.89 5.02
CA GLY A 120 21.40 5.42 4.21
C GLY A 120 21.76 5.33 2.73
N LEU A 121 20.91 4.67 1.97
CA LEU A 121 21.05 4.49 0.53
C LEU A 121 20.47 5.70 -0.21
N ARG A 122 21.21 6.19 -1.21
CA ARG A 122 20.67 7.15 -2.17
C ARG A 122 19.56 6.50 -3.00
N PRO A 123 18.38 7.14 -3.14
CA PRO A 123 17.26 6.57 -3.91
C PRO A 123 17.61 6.07 -5.33
N SER A 124 18.54 6.74 -6.02
CA SER A 124 19.03 6.35 -7.34
C SER A 124 19.71 4.98 -7.36
N GLU A 125 20.30 4.54 -6.26
CA GLU A 125 21.03 3.27 -6.13
C GLU A 125 20.12 2.07 -5.84
N LEU A 126 18.82 2.30 -5.58
CA LEU A 126 17.90 1.21 -5.22
C LEU A 126 17.79 0.14 -6.32
N LEU A 127 17.81 0.54 -7.60
CA LEU A 127 17.84 -0.41 -8.71
C LEU A 127 19.11 -1.27 -8.67
N ASN A 128 20.27 -0.69 -8.33
CA ASN A 128 21.53 -1.43 -8.25
C ASN A 128 21.52 -2.46 -7.11
N VAL A 129 20.92 -2.12 -5.97
CA VAL A 129 20.69 -3.06 -4.85
C VAL A 129 19.87 -4.26 -5.31
N PHE A 130 18.73 -4.04 -5.97
CA PHE A 130 17.88 -5.14 -6.43
C PHE A 130 18.50 -5.94 -7.58
N ASN A 131 19.28 -5.30 -8.45
CA ASN A 131 20.03 -5.98 -9.50
C ASN A 131 21.12 -6.90 -8.91
N ASP A 132 21.87 -6.43 -7.91
CA ASP A 132 22.85 -7.26 -7.22
C ASP A 132 22.19 -8.42 -6.47
N TYR A 133 21.10 -8.16 -5.74
CA TYR A 133 20.33 -9.19 -5.06
C TYR A 133 19.82 -10.26 -6.03
N THR A 134 19.33 -9.85 -7.20
CA THR A 134 18.88 -10.75 -8.27
C THR A 134 20.04 -11.57 -8.83
N ARG A 135 21.18 -10.94 -9.10
CA ARG A 135 22.36 -11.60 -9.67
C ARG A 135 22.94 -12.66 -8.73
N VAL A 136 23.03 -12.36 -7.44
CA VAL A 136 23.68 -13.22 -6.45
C VAL A 136 22.72 -14.28 -5.89
N ASN A 137 21.46 -13.90 -5.62
CA ASN A 137 20.51 -14.73 -4.88
C ASN A 137 19.30 -15.16 -5.73
N GLN A 138 19.29 -14.87 -7.04
CA GLN A 138 18.22 -15.23 -7.98
C GLN A 138 16.82 -14.69 -7.63
N PHE A 139 16.76 -13.64 -6.81
CA PHE A 139 15.51 -12.98 -6.38
C PHE A 139 14.46 -13.99 -5.88
N THR A 140 14.65 -14.53 -4.68
CA THR A 140 13.75 -15.56 -4.13
C THR A 140 12.53 -15.01 -3.37
N ILE A 141 12.42 -13.68 -3.22
CA ILE A 141 11.34 -13.04 -2.47
C ILE A 141 10.03 -13.17 -3.27
N PRO A 142 8.94 -13.73 -2.68
CA PRO A 142 7.70 -14.03 -3.39
C PRO A 142 6.82 -12.79 -3.56
N VAL A 143 7.22 -11.89 -4.45
CA VAL A 143 6.52 -10.61 -4.72
C VAL A 143 6.03 -10.56 -6.17
N ASP A 144 4.89 -9.92 -6.39
CA ASP A 144 4.30 -9.72 -7.71
C ASP A 144 5.18 -8.79 -8.57
N ASN A 145 5.31 -9.11 -9.86
CA ASN A 145 6.09 -8.31 -10.81
C ASN A 145 5.67 -6.85 -10.83
N TRP A 146 4.37 -6.54 -10.67
CA TRP A 146 3.89 -5.17 -10.61
C TRP A 146 4.50 -4.40 -9.44
N CYS A 147 4.61 -5.01 -8.27
CA CYS A 147 5.28 -4.39 -7.13
C CYS A 147 6.77 -4.13 -7.40
N VAL A 148 7.46 -5.06 -8.07
CA VAL A 148 8.86 -4.86 -8.47
C VAL A 148 8.96 -3.64 -9.37
N LEU A 149 8.08 -3.52 -10.38
CA LEU A 149 8.05 -2.35 -11.26
C LEU A 149 7.85 -1.05 -10.46
N GLN A 150 6.86 -1.02 -9.56
CA GLN A 150 6.60 0.15 -8.72
C GLN A 150 7.79 0.52 -7.81
N MET A 151 8.62 -0.45 -7.40
CA MET A 151 9.80 -0.21 -6.56
C MET A 151 11.02 0.28 -7.33
N VAL A 152 11.30 -0.25 -8.52
CA VAL A 152 12.60 -0.02 -9.19
C VAL A 152 12.56 0.33 -10.68
N HIS A 153 11.42 0.19 -11.35
CA HIS A 153 11.36 0.45 -12.79
C HIS A 153 11.36 1.94 -13.11
N TYR A 154 12.14 2.39 -14.10
CA TYR A 154 12.31 3.83 -14.39
C TYR A 154 10.99 4.60 -14.59
N ASN A 155 9.96 3.98 -15.18
CA ASN A 155 8.64 4.61 -15.34
C ASN A 155 7.89 4.76 -14.02
N MET A 156 8.01 3.80 -13.10
CA MET A 156 7.31 3.80 -11.82
C MET A 156 8.29 4.13 -10.70
N GLY A 157 9.05 3.14 -10.21
CA GLY A 157 10.28 3.36 -9.43
C GLY A 157 10.10 4.38 -8.30
N TYR A 158 8.95 4.37 -7.63
CA TYR A 158 8.51 5.50 -6.80
C TYR A 158 9.50 5.84 -5.69
N PRO A 159 10.04 4.86 -4.93
CA PRO A 159 11.04 5.17 -3.91
C PRO A 159 12.32 5.80 -4.47
N MET A 160 12.66 5.54 -5.74
CA MET A 160 13.86 6.11 -6.38
C MET A 160 13.76 7.62 -6.62
N ASN A 161 12.54 8.16 -6.60
CA ASN A 161 12.27 9.59 -6.75
C ASN A 161 12.24 10.34 -5.41
N MET A 162 12.55 9.67 -4.29
CA MET A 162 12.63 10.32 -2.99
C MET A 162 13.81 11.31 -2.92
N ASN A 163 13.65 12.37 -2.13
CA ASN A 163 14.66 13.42 -1.96
C ASN A 163 15.49 13.27 -0.66
N ARG A 164 15.52 12.06 -0.09
CA ARG A 164 16.26 11.73 1.13
C ARG A 164 16.86 10.33 1.02
N LEU A 165 17.85 10.05 1.87
CA LEU A 165 18.41 8.71 2.00
C LEU A 165 17.35 7.73 2.54
N LEU A 166 17.35 6.51 2.02
CA LEU A 166 16.51 5.39 2.45
C LEU A 166 17.27 4.53 3.44
N LYS A 167 16.67 4.22 4.59
CA LYS A 167 17.20 3.24 5.54
C LYS A 167 16.82 1.83 5.11
N PHE A 168 17.64 0.85 5.48
CA PHE A 168 17.33 -0.55 5.18
C PHE A 168 15.99 -0.99 5.76
N GLU A 169 15.68 -0.58 6.97
CA GLU A 169 14.44 -0.96 7.68
C GLU A 169 13.20 -0.47 6.92
N GLU A 170 13.29 0.67 6.23
CA GLU A 170 12.22 1.22 5.39
C GLU A 170 12.02 0.38 4.12
N ILE A 171 13.13 -0.02 3.47
CA ILE A 171 13.12 -0.90 2.29
C ILE A 171 12.58 -2.28 2.67
N ALA A 172 13.04 -2.86 3.79
CA ALA A 172 12.58 -4.15 4.28
C ALA A 172 11.07 -4.12 4.58
N THR A 173 10.60 -3.08 5.28
CA THR A 173 9.17 -2.89 5.57
C THR A 173 8.35 -2.74 4.28
N LEU A 174 8.85 -1.99 3.30
CA LEU A 174 8.19 -1.87 2.00
C LEU A 174 8.10 -3.22 1.29
N VAL A 175 9.20 -3.99 1.21
CA VAL A 175 9.23 -5.31 0.60
C VAL A 175 8.24 -6.27 1.28
N GLN A 176 8.22 -6.32 2.61
CA GLN A 176 7.28 -7.14 3.36
C GLN A 176 5.83 -6.74 3.10
N THR A 177 5.54 -5.43 3.03
CA THR A 177 4.22 -4.92 2.68
C THR A 177 3.80 -5.33 1.27
N LYS A 178 4.73 -5.30 0.30
CA LYS A 178 4.48 -5.74 -1.09
C LYS A 178 4.25 -7.25 -1.21
N VAL A 179 4.91 -8.04 -0.37
CA VAL A 179 4.69 -9.48 -0.29
C VAL A 179 3.31 -9.80 0.28
N LEU A 180 2.88 -9.09 1.32
CA LEU A 180 1.50 -9.17 1.81
C LEU A 180 0.48 -8.79 0.72
N ALA A 181 0.71 -7.68 0.02
CA ALA A 181 -0.16 -7.30 -1.10
C ALA A 181 -0.23 -8.43 -2.15
N THR A 182 0.92 -8.99 -2.52
CA THR A 182 1.02 -10.08 -3.50
C THR A 182 0.17 -11.29 -3.10
N TYR A 183 0.17 -11.62 -1.81
CA TYR A 183 -0.69 -12.67 -1.28
C TYR A 183 -2.18 -12.34 -1.43
N GLU A 184 -2.62 -11.13 -1.08
CA GLU A 184 -4.03 -10.72 -1.28
C GLU A 184 -4.45 -10.76 -2.75
N ARG A 185 -3.55 -10.37 -3.66
CA ARG A 185 -3.78 -10.50 -5.10
C ARG A 185 -3.97 -11.96 -5.53
N SER A 186 -3.23 -12.89 -4.93
CA SER A 186 -3.35 -14.33 -5.21
C SER A 186 -4.70 -14.91 -4.80
N LEU A 187 -5.39 -14.28 -3.84
CA LEU A 187 -6.75 -14.61 -3.41
C LEU A 187 -7.83 -13.92 -4.27
N GLY A 188 -7.43 -13.17 -5.30
CA GLY A 188 -8.32 -12.47 -6.23
C GLY A 188 -8.72 -11.06 -5.81
N GLN A 189 -8.06 -10.48 -4.79
CA GLN A 189 -8.31 -9.13 -4.29
C GLN A 189 -7.34 -8.10 -4.93
N ASP A 190 -7.53 -7.81 -6.21
CA ASP A 190 -6.64 -6.91 -6.98
C ASP A 190 -6.67 -5.46 -6.48
N LEU A 191 -7.84 -4.95 -6.06
CA LEU A 191 -7.94 -3.58 -5.54
C LEU A 191 -7.29 -3.47 -4.15
N LEU A 192 -7.52 -4.42 -3.26
CA LEU A 192 -6.87 -4.45 -1.94
C LEU A 192 -5.34 -4.56 -2.06
N PHE A 193 -4.84 -5.33 -3.03
CA PHE A 193 -3.42 -5.36 -3.38
C PHE A 193 -2.85 -3.96 -3.65
N ARG A 194 -3.60 -3.09 -4.32
CA ARG A 194 -3.21 -1.70 -4.61
C ARG A 194 -3.34 -0.79 -3.39
N GLU A 195 -4.36 -0.99 -2.55
CA GLU A 195 -4.53 -0.26 -1.28
C GLU A 195 -3.40 -0.56 -0.29
N ILE A 196 -2.99 -1.83 -0.17
CA ILE A 196 -1.83 -2.23 0.65
C ILE A 196 -0.55 -1.64 0.06
N SER A 197 -0.45 -1.60 -1.28
CA SER A 197 0.66 -0.95 -1.96
C SER A 197 0.77 0.54 -1.66
N SER A 198 -0.36 1.27 -1.59
CA SER A 198 -0.37 2.69 -1.24
C SER A 198 0.04 2.90 0.22
N TYR A 199 -0.39 2.02 1.13
CA TYR A 199 0.06 2.03 2.54
C TYR A 199 1.58 1.93 2.63
N GLY A 200 2.20 1.00 1.88
CA GLY A 200 3.65 0.82 1.88
C GLY A 200 4.42 2.09 1.52
N TYR A 201 3.94 2.86 0.52
CA TYR A 201 4.57 4.13 0.14
C TYR A 201 4.27 5.27 1.12
N TRP A 202 3.06 5.33 1.67
CA TRP A 202 2.73 6.29 2.72
C TRP A 202 3.64 6.12 3.95
N ASN A 203 3.86 4.86 4.35
CA ASN A 203 4.69 4.49 5.49
C ASN A 203 6.18 4.87 5.34
N LEU A 204 6.64 5.20 4.12
CA LEU A 204 7.96 5.79 3.90
C LEU A 204 8.02 7.26 4.36
N PHE A 205 6.89 7.96 4.48
CA PHE A 205 6.85 9.38 4.84
C PHE A 205 6.22 9.61 6.22
N ASP A 206 5.19 8.85 6.55
CA ASP A 206 4.47 8.94 7.81
C ASP A 206 4.13 7.55 8.34
N GLN A 207 4.65 7.25 9.52
CA GLN A 207 4.49 5.96 10.18
C GLN A 207 3.40 5.95 11.27
N SER A 208 2.73 7.08 11.54
CA SER A 208 1.82 7.15 12.68
C SER A 208 0.61 8.07 12.53
N LYS A 209 0.66 9.13 11.72
CA LYS A 209 -0.38 10.16 11.75
C LYS A 209 -1.59 9.80 10.90
N GLY A 210 -1.39 9.18 9.75
CA GLY A 210 -2.46 8.94 8.78
C GLY A 210 -2.92 10.20 8.03
N TYR A 211 -2.19 11.31 8.19
CA TYR A 211 -2.45 12.56 7.50
C TYR A 211 -1.15 13.32 7.23
N MET A 212 -1.15 14.15 6.19
CA MET A 212 -0.08 15.09 5.87
C MET A 212 -0.68 16.49 5.73
N ASN A 213 0.05 17.53 6.11
CA ASN A 213 -0.33 18.88 5.67
C ASN A 213 -0.14 18.99 4.14
N ILE A 214 -0.74 20.03 3.55
CA ILE A 214 -0.71 20.28 2.09
C ILE A 214 0.71 20.29 1.51
N LYS A 215 1.68 20.88 2.22
CA LYS A 215 3.08 20.99 1.76
C LYS A 215 3.76 19.63 1.75
N ASP A 216 3.59 18.85 2.81
CA ASP A 216 4.17 17.52 2.95
C ASP A 216 3.56 16.56 1.92
N PHE A 217 2.23 16.63 1.74
CA PHE A 217 1.55 15.85 0.70
C PHE A 217 2.04 16.21 -0.71
N SER A 218 2.22 17.51 -1.00
CA SER A 218 2.74 17.96 -2.29
C SER A 218 4.17 17.49 -2.56
N ASN A 219 4.98 17.32 -1.52
CA ASN A 219 6.30 16.70 -1.64
C ASN A 219 6.22 15.18 -1.77
N PHE A 220 5.31 14.54 -1.07
CA PHE A 220 5.06 13.11 -1.15
C PHE A 220 4.66 12.70 -2.57
N VAL A 221 3.72 13.40 -3.21
CA VAL A 221 3.26 13.01 -4.56
C VAL A 221 4.30 13.16 -5.66
N LYS A 222 5.41 13.87 -5.41
CA LYS A 222 6.56 13.94 -6.33
C LYS A 222 7.22 12.58 -6.56
N ILE A 223 7.11 11.66 -5.60
CA ILE A 223 7.66 10.31 -5.80
C ILE A 223 6.93 9.56 -6.92
N PHE A 224 5.67 9.94 -7.18
CA PHE A 224 4.84 9.45 -8.28
C PHE A 224 4.89 10.39 -9.50
N LYS A 225 5.88 11.31 -9.54
CA LYS A 225 6.13 12.27 -10.63
C LYS A 225 5.05 13.35 -10.83
N TYR A 226 4.21 13.59 -9.82
CA TYR A 226 3.32 14.75 -9.82
C TYR A 226 4.06 16.01 -9.36
N ASN A 227 3.85 17.11 -10.07
CA ASN A 227 4.35 18.43 -9.67
C ASN A 227 3.17 19.30 -9.21
N VAL A 228 2.74 19.08 -7.97
CA VAL A 228 1.62 19.80 -7.35
C VAL A 228 2.13 21.03 -6.62
N GLU A 229 1.51 22.18 -6.89
CA GLU A 229 1.77 23.40 -6.12
C GLU A 229 1.35 23.18 -4.65
N PRO A 230 2.17 23.58 -3.65
CA PRO A 230 1.94 23.30 -2.24
C PRO A 230 0.85 24.21 -1.63
N THR A 231 -0.32 24.22 -2.25
CA THR A 231 -1.51 24.96 -1.86
C THR A 231 -2.75 24.07 -2.08
N LEU A 232 -3.83 24.33 -1.34
CA LEU A 232 -5.09 23.61 -1.57
C LEU A 232 -5.58 23.76 -3.02
N GLY A 233 -5.41 24.94 -3.62
CA GLY A 233 -5.73 25.17 -5.03
C GLY A 233 -4.92 24.29 -5.99
N GLY A 234 -3.63 24.07 -5.70
CA GLY A 234 -2.78 23.15 -6.45
C GLY A 234 -3.26 21.70 -6.37
N ILE A 235 -3.59 21.24 -5.17
CA ILE A 235 -4.16 19.89 -4.95
C ILE A 235 -5.49 19.74 -5.69
N LEU A 236 -6.40 20.71 -5.58
CA LEU A 236 -7.71 20.65 -6.24
C LEU A 236 -7.60 20.76 -7.77
N LYS A 237 -6.56 21.41 -8.30
CA LYS A 237 -6.31 21.45 -9.75
C LYS A 237 -5.91 20.08 -10.28
N GLU A 238 -5.03 19.36 -9.58
CA GLU A 238 -4.57 18.03 -10.01
C GLU A 238 -5.59 16.94 -9.67
N PHE A 239 -6.18 16.97 -8.46
CA PHE A 239 -7.00 15.90 -7.90
C PHE A 239 -8.47 16.32 -7.66
N GLY A 240 -8.95 17.33 -8.38
CA GLY A 240 -10.31 17.87 -8.21
C GLY A 240 -11.42 16.87 -8.47
N PHE A 241 -11.23 15.94 -9.41
CA PHE A 241 -12.20 14.87 -9.65
C PHE A 241 -12.37 13.96 -8.42
N ALA A 242 -11.25 13.51 -7.84
CA ALA A 242 -11.25 12.75 -6.59
C ALA A 242 -11.89 13.53 -5.44
N ALA A 243 -11.53 14.80 -5.27
CA ALA A 243 -12.07 15.67 -4.23
C ALA A 243 -13.60 15.85 -4.35
N ASN A 244 -14.12 15.87 -5.58
CA ASN A 244 -15.56 15.94 -5.83
C ASN A 244 -16.31 14.65 -5.44
N LEU A 245 -15.66 13.48 -5.60
CA LEU A 245 -16.23 12.19 -5.18
C LEU A 245 -16.10 11.99 -3.66
N PHE A 246 -15.00 12.46 -3.07
CA PHE A 246 -14.74 12.44 -1.63
C PHE A 246 -15.23 13.73 -0.97
N GLN A 247 -16.52 14.02 -1.12
CA GLN A 247 -17.14 15.19 -0.49
C GLN A 247 -16.89 15.19 1.02
N GLY A 248 -16.35 16.30 1.54
CA GLY A 248 -15.96 16.46 2.94
C GLY A 248 -14.47 16.20 3.22
N GLU A 249 -13.65 15.84 2.23
CA GLU A 249 -12.18 15.74 2.38
C GLU A 249 -11.54 17.12 2.65
N PHE A 250 -12.08 18.19 2.06
CA PHE A 250 -11.71 19.57 2.35
C PHE A 250 -12.97 20.36 2.69
N VAL A 251 -12.93 21.18 3.74
CA VAL A 251 -14.10 21.94 4.24
C VAL A 251 -13.77 23.43 4.30
N LYS A 252 -14.76 24.30 4.06
CA LYS A 252 -14.55 25.75 3.94
C LYS A 252 -14.25 26.42 5.28
N GLU A 253 -14.62 25.77 6.37
CA GLU A 253 -14.47 26.25 7.73
C GLU A 253 -13.03 26.17 8.27
N ILE A 254 -12.17 25.40 7.61
CA ILE A 254 -10.75 25.25 7.97
C ILE A 254 -9.91 26.16 7.08
N ASP A 255 -8.92 26.86 7.66
CA ASP A 255 -7.95 27.62 6.86
C ASP A 255 -7.24 26.66 5.89
N PRO A 256 -7.24 26.91 4.57
CA PRO A 256 -6.52 26.10 3.60
C PRO A 256 -5.05 25.82 3.93
N LYS A 257 -4.40 26.65 4.76
CA LYS A 257 -3.02 26.45 5.23
C LYS A 257 -2.90 25.41 6.35
N GLU A 258 -3.96 25.22 7.13
CA GLU A 258 -4.03 24.26 8.24
C GLU A 258 -4.64 22.93 7.82
N ASP A 259 -5.24 22.88 6.63
CA ASP A 259 -5.90 21.69 6.10
C ASP A 259 -4.92 20.53 5.89
N ILE A 260 -5.47 19.32 5.90
CA ILE A 260 -4.72 18.08 5.84
C ILE A 260 -5.25 17.18 4.74
N VAL A 261 -4.38 16.31 4.22
CA VAL A 261 -4.74 15.24 3.30
C VAL A 261 -4.67 13.92 4.05
N ARG A 262 -5.77 13.17 4.03
CA ARG A 262 -5.91 11.89 4.72
C ARG A 262 -5.30 10.74 3.92
N PHE A 263 -4.74 9.74 4.60
CA PHE A 263 -4.25 8.52 3.95
C PHE A 263 -5.35 7.87 3.09
N ASP A 264 -6.59 7.83 3.58
CA ASP A 264 -7.71 7.21 2.86
C ASP A 264 -8.06 7.91 1.53
N PHE A 265 -7.83 9.23 1.45
CA PHE A 265 -7.96 9.97 0.19
C PHE A 265 -6.81 9.62 -0.76
N PHE A 266 -5.57 9.59 -0.27
CA PHE A 266 -4.43 9.14 -1.08
C PHE A 266 -4.58 7.68 -1.56
N ARG A 267 -5.07 6.78 -0.71
CA ARG A 267 -5.39 5.39 -1.06
C ARG A 267 -6.32 5.37 -2.28
N TYR A 268 -7.34 6.22 -2.29
CA TYR A 268 -8.22 6.35 -3.45
C TYR A 268 -7.50 6.91 -4.68
N LEU A 269 -6.70 7.97 -4.55
CA LEU A 269 -5.90 8.52 -5.66
C LEU A 269 -4.98 7.46 -6.29
N PHE A 270 -4.42 6.58 -5.47
CA PHE A 270 -3.58 5.47 -5.92
C PHE A 270 -4.34 4.51 -6.84
N LEU A 271 -5.62 4.24 -6.54
CA LEU A 271 -6.51 3.45 -7.39
C LEU A 271 -6.93 4.24 -8.64
N GLU A 272 -7.37 5.49 -8.47
CA GLU A 272 -7.86 6.34 -9.56
C GLU A 272 -6.81 6.53 -10.66
N ARG A 273 -5.55 6.73 -10.26
CA ARG A 273 -4.43 6.99 -11.17
C ARG A 273 -3.66 5.73 -11.58
N ASN A 274 -4.12 4.54 -11.14
CA ASN A 274 -3.48 3.25 -11.42
C ASN A 274 -1.96 3.28 -11.11
N LEU A 275 -1.63 3.84 -9.95
CA LEU A 275 -0.26 3.88 -9.43
C LEU A 275 0.19 2.50 -8.97
#